data_AF-A0A959ACU6-F1
#
_entry.id   AF-A0A959ACU6-F1
#
_cell.length_a   1.000
_cell.length_b   1.000
_cell.length_c   1.000
_cell.angle_alpha   90.00
_cell.angle_beta   90.00
_cell.angle_gamma   90.00
#
_symmetry.space_group_name_H-M   'P 1'
#
loop_
_entity.id
_entity.type
_entity.pdbx_description
1 polymer ?
#
loop_
_entity_poly.entity_id
_entity_poly.type
_entity_poly.pdbx_seq_one_letter_code
_entity_poly.pdbx_strand_id
1 'polypeptide(L)'
;MKNIVLFILWLSSPILIAQPTYSTYTNNTGEVLYRYEDGYTITKADYDESERLRRSADDKYRSKDYISAIRVAESALAKNKKNVYAWFKCGNAKRQKGDYDGAISDYTEAIRLNPSDPDAWYNRGYNKRQKGDNDGAISDYTEAIRLNPNDSDIWNNRGVAKDDKGDYKGAISDYTEAIRLNPVDSDIWNNRGATKDEIGDYDGAISDYTEAIRLAPDDSDVWSNLGITREQKGQLEEARNDFKKALEIDPANTVAQNNLKGIEDKLAVLRPKRTPTVQLVAVGIGTYQADYAFNDLEFTVPGAYTLRNLFERRNLTANAKPLCNSDARRKSILSALEALTDPKNVQEDDLVIFYFSGHGLMAGGKVGICPWDYQSSADLISDNDITSILNRCPARHKVCLIEACKNETSADYMTPSAVVEFNNKRRNISAGIAFITSTEVGKKSWGVRSEGFFTHAVIEGLDKGLADTNGDHEITVLELFNYIQPAVKKRTNNQQVPQINSGYPKNLPIMKY
;
A
#
# COMPACT_ATOMS: atom_id res chain seq x y z
N MET A 1 37.44 -14.70 21.75
CA MET A 1 37.20 -15.91 20.93
C MET A 1 36.28 -15.51 19.79
N LYS A 2 36.64 -15.87 18.55
CA LYS A 2 36.19 -15.25 17.31
C LYS A 2 34.78 -15.69 16.90
N ASN A 3 33.98 -14.73 16.46
CA ASN A 3 32.74 -14.92 15.71
C ASN A 3 33.07 -15.57 14.35
N ILE A 4 32.51 -16.75 14.08
CA ILE A 4 32.55 -17.40 12.77
C ILE A 4 31.18 -17.20 12.12
N VAL A 5 31.19 -16.41 11.05
CA VAL A 5 30.12 -16.31 10.05
C VAL A 5 30.12 -17.62 9.26
N LEU A 6 29.03 -18.39 9.33
CA LEU A 6 28.83 -19.59 8.52
C LEU A 6 28.49 -19.15 7.09
N PHE A 7 29.50 -19.09 6.22
CA PHE A 7 29.30 -19.09 4.77
C PHE A 7 28.73 -20.46 4.38
N ILE A 8 27.44 -20.51 4.04
CA ILE A 8 26.86 -21.67 3.36
C ILE A 8 27.36 -21.61 1.91
N LEU A 9 28.49 -22.26 1.66
CA LEU A 9 28.91 -22.64 0.32
C LEU A 9 27.87 -23.63 -0.22
N TRP A 10 27.07 -23.17 -1.19
CA TRP A 10 26.38 -24.03 -2.13
C TRP A 10 27.45 -24.84 -2.88
N LEU A 11 27.83 -25.99 -2.34
CA LEU A 11 28.38 -27.07 -3.14
C LEU A 11 27.22 -27.58 -3.98
N SER A 12 27.09 -27.02 -5.17
CA SER A 12 26.43 -27.70 -6.28
C SER A 12 27.09 -29.07 -6.35
N SER A 13 26.34 -30.10 -5.94
CA SER A 13 26.74 -31.47 -6.22
C SER A 13 26.95 -31.52 -7.74
N PRO A 14 28.14 -31.86 -8.23
CA PRO A 14 28.27 -32.15 -9.64
C PRO A 14 27.41 -33.39 -9.85
N ILE A 15 26.22 -33.20 -10.43
CA ILE A 15 25.58 -34.29 -11.15
C ILE A 15 26.68 -34.78 -12.08
N LEU A 16 27.15 -35.99 -11.82
CA LEU A 16 28.19 -36.65 -12.58
C LEU A 16 27.55 -36.94 -13.93
N ILE A 17 27.51 -35.92 -14.79
CA ILE A 17 27.06 -36.04 -16.17
C ILE A 17 27.95 -37.10 -16.78
N ALA A 18 27.34 -38.20 -17.22
CA ALA A 18 28.05 -39.27 -17.89
C ALA A 18 28.78 -38.66 -19.09
N GLN A 19 30.10 -38.55 -18.98
CA GLN A 19 30.93 -38.20 -20.13
C GLN A 19 30.63 -39.23 -21.23
N PRO A 20 30.54 -38.81 -22.51
CA PRO A 20 30.35 -39.76 -23.59
C PRO A 20 31.40 -40.88 -23.45
N THR A 21 30.95 -42.11 -23.44
CA THR A 21 31.80 -43.29 -23.28
C THR A 21 32.73 -43.39 -24.48
N TYR A 22 34.02 -43.21 -24.23
CA TYR A 22 35.06 -43.42 -25.23
C TYR A 22 36.09 -44.42 -24.71
N SER A 23 36.55 -45.26 -25.63
CA SER A 23 37.71 -46.12 -25.40
C SER A 23 38.99 -45.40 -25.79
N THR A 24 40.09 -45.68 -25.10
CA THR A 24 41.41 -45.14 -25.42
C THR A 24 42.23 -46.19 -26.15
N TYR A 25 42.96 -45.78 -27.19
CA TYR A 25 43.93 -46.66 -27.86
C TYR A 25 45.06 -45.85 -28.51
N THR A 26 46.19 -46.50 -28.75
CA THR A 26 47.36 -45.88 -29.36
C THR A 26 47.47 -46.32 -30.82
N ASN A 27 47.65 -45.38 -31.73
CA ASN A 27 47.85 -45.71 -33.16
C ASN A 27 49.31 -46.12 -33.45
N ASN A 28 49.59 -46.48 -34.69
CA ASN A 28 50.91 -46.94 -35.14
C ASN A 28 52.01 -45.86 -35.06
N THR A 29 51.64 -44.59 -34.86
CA THR A 29 52.57 -43.47 -34.68
C THR A 29 52.79 -43.12 -33.20
N GLY A 30 52.19 -43.88 -32.26
CA GLY A 30 52.33 -43.66 -30.82
C GLY A 30 51.36 -42.62 -30.24
N GLU A 31 50.41 -42.11 -31.02
CA GLU A 31 49.45 -41.10 -30.59
C GLU A 31 48.23 -41.73 -29.91
N VAL A 32 47.80 -41.13 -28.79
CA VAL A 32 46.61 -41.56 -28.04
C VAL A 32 45.36 -40.98 -28.70
N LEU A 33 44.44 -41.87 -29.06
CA LEU A 33 43.15 -41.56 -29.66
C LEU A 33 42.01 -41.94 -28.70
N TYR A 34 40.95 -41.15 -28.73
CA TYR A 34 39.67 -41.46 -28.12
C TYR A 34 38.69 -41.91 -29.19
N ARG A 35 38.11 -43.11 -29.03
CA ARG A 35 37.08 -43.66 -29.93
C ARG A 35 35.75 -43.75 -29.21
N TYR A 36 34.77 -43.05 -29.76
CA TYR A 36 33.38 -43.08 -29.34
C TYR A 36 32.68 -44.31 -29.92
N GLU A 37 31.54 -44.69 -29.33
CA GLU A 37 30.78 -45.89 -29.71
C GLU A 37 30.30 -45.88 -31.18
N ASP A 38 30.05 -44.70 -31.75
CA ASP A 38 29.63 -44.52 -33.14
C ASP A 38 30.81 -44.53 -34.14
N GLY A 39 32.01 -44.88 -33.68
CA GLY A 39 33.22 -44.95 -34.50
C GLY A 39 33.92 -43.61 -34.72
N TYR A 40 33.40 -42.49 -34.18
CA TYR A 40 34.12 -41.21 -34.20
C TYR A 40 35.41 -41.31 -33.39
N THR A 41 36.53 -40.87 -33.98
CA THR A 41 37.84 -40.87 -33.34
C THR A 41 38.44 -39.47 -33.30
N ILE A 42 39.07 -39.11 -32.19
CA ILE A 42 39.73 -37.82 -31.98
C ILE A 42 41.08 -38.02 -31.27
N THR A 43 42.05 -37.16 -31.54
CA THR A 43 43.32 -37.13 -30.81
C THR A 43 43.10 -36.66 -29.37
N LYS A 44 43.90 -37.16 -28.43
CA LYS A 44 43.89 -36.63 -27.06
C LYS A 44 44.17 -35.12 -27.04
N ALA A 45 45.06 -34.63 -27.91
CA ALA A 45 45.39 -33.21 -28.00
C ALA A 45 44.18 -32.35 -28.40
N ASP A 46 43.42 -32.75 -29.43
CA ASP A 46 42.24 -31.99 -29.86
C ASP A 46 41.09 -32.10 -28.84
N TYR A 47 40.98 -33.22 -28.11
CA TYR A 47 40.04 -33.34 -27.01
C TYR A 47 40.37 -32.37 -25.86
N ASP A 48 41.62 -32.39 -25.39
CA ASP A 48 42.08 -31.52 -24.30
C ASP A 48 41.95 -30.04 -24.69
N GLU A 49 42.24 -29.72 -25.96
CA GLU A 49 42.08 -28.37 -26.51
C GLU A 49 40.61 -27.95 -26.60
N SER A 50 39.72 -28.84 -27.05
CA SER A 50 38.27 -28.60 -27.04
C SER A 50 37.77 -28.29 -25.63
N GLU A 51 38.19 -29.06 -24.62
CA GLU A 51 37.81 -28.83 -23.23
C GLU A 51 38.32 -27.51 -22.68
N ARG A 52 39.55 -27.12 -23.03
CA ARG A 52 40.11 -25.82 -22.66
C ARG A 52 39.33 -24.66 -23.28
N LEU A 53 39.04 -24.74 -24.58
CA LEU A 53 38.27 -23.74 -25.32
C LEU A 53 36.86 -23.60 -24.75
N ARG A 54 36.18 -24.71 -24.48
CA ARG A 54 34.85 -24.73 -23.86
C ARG A 54 34.81 -24.04 -22.50
N ARG A 55 35.81 -24.25 -21.64
CA ARG A 55 35.92 -23.53 -20.36
C ARG A 55 36.12 -22.03 -20.59
N SER A 56 36.98 -21.66 -21.55
CA SER A 56 37.16 -20.27 -21.93
C SER A 56 35.87 -19.63 -22.47
N ALA A 57 35.05 -20.37 -23.24
CA ALA A 57 33.75 -19.89 -23.70
C ALA A 57 32.79 -19.64 -22.53
N ASP A 58 32.78 -20.50 -21.51
CA ASP A 58 31.98 -20.29 -20.29
C ASP A 58 32.44 -19.05 -19.51
N ASP A 59 33.76 -18.81 -19.41
CA ASP A 59 34.29 -17.59 -18.79
C ASP A 59 33.85 -16.33 -19.54
N LYS A 60 33.89 -16.36 -20.89
CA LYS A 60 33.40 -15.27 -21.74
C LYS A 60 31.89 -15.05 -21.59
N TYR A 61 31.13 -16.13 -21.49
CA TYR A 61 29.69 -16.06 -21.23
C TYR A 61 29.40 -15.39 -19.88
N ARG A 62 30.11 -15.79 -18.82
CA ARG A 62 29.98 -15.20 -17.47
C ARG A 62 30.39 -13.73 -17.45
N SER A 63 31.35 -13.32 -18.29
CA SER A 63 31.71 -11.90 -18.47
C SER A 63 30.75 -11.13 -19.40
N LYS A 64 29.63 -11.74 -19.82
CA LYS A 64 28.64 -11.19 -20.77
C LYS A 64 29.20 -10.84 -22.15
N ASP A 65 30.39 -11.36 -22.50
CA ASP A 65 30.98 -11.24 -23.83
C ASP A 65 30.47 -12.39 -24.71
N TYR A 66 29.20 -12.30 -25.09
CA TYR A 66 28.51 -13.39 -25.79
C TYR A 66 29.06 -13.64 -27.19
N ILE A 67 29.56 -12.61 -27.88
CA ILE A 67 30.15 -12.76 -29.22
C ILE A 67 31.44 -13.58 -29.14
N SER A 68 32.33 -13.26 -28.20
CA SER A 68 33.53 -14.08 -27.99
C SER A 68 33.18 -15.47 -27.48
N ALA A 69 32.18 -15.60 -26.61
CA ALA A 69 31.74 -16.90 -26.11
C ALA A 69 31.30 -17.83 -27.24
N ILE A 70 30.48 -17.34 -28.18
CA ILE A 70 30.05 -18.10 -29.37
C ILE A 70 31.28 -18.55 -30.19
N ARG A 71 32.14 -17.61 -30.59
CA ARG A 71 33.32 -17.91 -31.43
C ARG A 71 34.26 -18.93 -30.79
N VAL A 72 34.49 -18.81 -29.48
CA VAL A 72 35.37 -19.74 -28.74
C VAL A 72 34.70 -21.10 -28.60
N ALA A 73 33.39 -21.16 -28.35
CA ALA A 73 32.64 -22.41 -28.31
C ALA A 73 32.64 -23.12 -29.67
N GLU A 74 32.43 -22.40 -30.77
CA GLU A 74 32.53 -22.93 -32.14
C GLU A 74 33.93 -23.45 -32.44
N SER A 75 34.98 -22.78 -31.96
CA SER A 75 36.36 -23.27 -32.06
C SER A 75 36.54 -24.58 -31.27
N ALA A 76 35.91 -24.70 -30.11
CA ALA A 76 35.91 -25.93 -29.31
C ALA A 76 35.21 -27.08 -30.06
N LEU A 77 34.11 -26.78 -30.75
CA LEU A 77 33.34 -27.74 -31.55
C LEU A 77 34.06 -28.16 -32.83
N ALA A 78 34.83 -27.24 -33.45
CA ALA A 78 35.70 -27.56 -34.57
C ALA A 78 36.80 -28.57 -34.17
N LYS A 79 37.24 -28.55 -32.90
CA LYS A 79 38.15 -29.55 -32.33
C LYS A 79 37.45 -30.85 -31.99
N ASN A 80 36.31 -30.78 -31.32
CA ASN A 80 35.52 -31.95 -30.94
C ASN A 80 34.02 -31.70 -31.09
N LYS A 81 33.43 -32.19 -32.20
CA LYS A 81 31.99 -32.09 -32.45
C LYS A 81 31.11 -32.90 -31.47
N LYS A 82 31.72 -33.79 -30.68
CA LYS A 82 31.06 -34.56 -29.61
C LYS A 82 31.10 -33.85 -28.25
N ASN A 83 31.63 -32.63 -28.18
CA ASN A 83 31.67 -31.87 -26.94
C ASN A 83 30.29 -31.29 -26.59
N VAL A 84 29.53 -32.03 -25.77
CA VAL A 84 28.17 -31.67 -25.36
C VAL A 84 28.12 -30.30 -24.69
N TYR A 85 29.04 -30.00 -23.76
CA TYR A 85 28.97 -28.70 -23.09
C TYR A 85 29.41 -27.55 -23.99
N ALA A 86 30.24 -27.77 -25.02
CA ALA A 86 30.54 -26.72 -25.99
C ALA A 86 29.29 -26.35 -26.80
N TRP A 87 28.49 -27.34 -27.25
CA TRP A 87 27.18 -27.09 -27.86
C TRP A 87 26.25 -26.34 -26.91
N PHE A 88 26.10 -26.82 -25.69
CA PHE A 88 25.23 -26.20 -24.69
C PHE A 88 25.63 -24.73 -24.38
N LYS A 89 26.93 -24.46 -24.20
CA LYS A 89 27.44 -23.11 -23.94
C LYS A 89 27.32 -22.19 -25.16
N CYS A 90 27.49 -22.72 -26.36
CA CYS A 90 27.25 -21.99 -27.60
C CYS A 90 25.77 -21.58 -27.70
N GLY A 91 24.85 -22.53 -27.46
CA GLY A 91 23.41 -22.27 -27.43
C GLY A 91 23.02 -21.21 -26.40
N ASN A 92 23.59 -21.28 -25.18
CA ASN A 92 23.37 -20.26 -24.15
C ASN A 92 23.78 -18.86 -24.64
N ALA A 93 24.95 -18.75 -25.26
CA ALA A 93 25.47 -17.46 -25.74
C ALA A 93 24.65 -16.91 -26.93
N LYS A 94 24.22 -17.77 -27.86
CA LYS A 94 23.31 -17.40 -28.96
C LYS A 94 21.95 -16.91 -28.47
N ARG A 95 21.37 -17.60 -27.47
CA ARG A 95 20.13 -17.15 -26.80
C ARG A 95 20.27 -15.74 -26.24
N GLN A 96 21.36 -15.44 -25.54
CA GLN A 96 21.60 -14.09 -24.97
C GLN A 96 21.78 -13.01 -26.05
N LYS A 97 22.11 -13.40 -27.29
CA LYS A 97 22.18 -12.52 -28.45
C LYS A 97 20.85 -12.39 -29.21
N GLY A 98 19.81 -13.13 -28.81
CA GLY A 98 18.53 -13.21 -29.52
C GLY A 98 18.55 -14.12 -30.75
N ASP A 99 19.64 -14.87 -30.98
CA ASP A 99 19.71 -15.89 -32.04
C ASP A 99 19.06 -17.18 -31.55
N TYR A 100 17.72 -17.17 -31.52
CA TYR A 100 16.93 -18.30 -31.03
C TYR A 100 17.03 -19.52 -31.94
N ASP A 101 17.12 -19.34 -33.25
CA ASP A 101 17.28 -20.45 -34.21
C ASP A 101 18.63 -21.16 -34.05
N GLY A 102 19.72 -20.39 -33.98
CA GLY A 102 21.04 -20.94 -33.72
C GLY A 102 21.13 -21.62 -32.36
N ALA A 103 20.49 -21.05 -31.33
CA ALA A 103 20.41 -21.68 -30.01
C ALA A 103 19.64 -23.01 -30.05
N ILE A 104 18.48 -23.08 -30.70
CA ILE A 104 17.69 -24.31 -30.86
C ILE A 104 18.50 -25.40 -31.57
N SER A 105 19.24 -25.03 -32.62
CA SER A 105 20.13 -25.95 -33.34
C SER A 105 21.20 -26.52 -32.42
N ASP A 106 21.89 -25.66 -31.66
CA ASP A 106 22.97 -26.08 -30.77
C ASP A 106 22.46 -26.96 -29.61
N TYR A 107 21.32 -26.61 -28.99
CA TYR A 107 20.71 -27.48 -27.96
C TYR A 107 20.21 -28.80 -28.54
N THR A 108 19.77 -28.82 -29.80
CA THR A 108 19.38 -30.08 -30.45
C THR A 108 20.57 -31.01 -30.61
N GLU A 109 21.74 -30.50 -30.97
CA GLU A 109 22.98 -31.31 -30.97
C GLU A 109 23.39 -31.72 -29.56
N ALA A 110 23.28 -30.84 -28.56
CA ALA A 110 23.55 -31.20 -27.16
C ALA A 110 22.64 -32.35 -26.67
N ILE A 111 21.33 -32.27 -26.93
CA ILE A 111 20.33 -33.30 -26.60
C ILE A 111 20.62 -34.60 -27.37
N ARG A 112 20.97 -34.52 -28.65
CA ARG A 112 21.29 -35.71 -29.46
C ARG A 112 22.49 -36.48 -28.89
N LEU A 113 23.46 -35.76 -28.33
CA LEU A 113 24.66 -36.35 -27.72
C LEU A 113 24.44 -36.78 -26.27
N ASN A 114 23.60 -36.08 -25.52
CA ASN A 114 23.23 -36.41 -24.14
C ASN A 114 21.72 -36.16 -23.92
N PRO A 115 20.87 -37.15 -24.22
CA PRO A 115 19.42 -36.98 -24.09
C PRO A 115 18.94 -36.95 -22.63
N SER A 116 19.80 -37.30 -21.66
CA SER A 116 19.49 -37.30 -20.23
C SER A 116 19.76 -35.97 -19.52
N ASP A 117 20.12 -34.92 -20.26
CA ASP A 117 20.36 -33.59 -19.69
C ASP A 117 19.06 -32.74 -19.66
N PRO A 118 18.40 -32.57 -18.50
CA PRO A 118 17.18 -31.77 -18.40
C PRO A 118 17.40 -30.30 -18.81
N ASP A 119 18.59 -29.73 -18.56
CA ASP A 119 18.86 -28.32 -18.84
C ASP A 119 18.85 -28.06 -20.35
N ALA A 120 19.34 -29.01 -21.15
CA ALA A 120 19.36 -28.87 -22.61
C ALA A 120 17.93 -28.85 -23.19
N TRP A 121 17.04 -29.72 -22.67
CA TRP A 121 15.63 -29.73 -23.01
C TRP A 121 14.93 -28.44 -22.56
N TYR A 122 15.11 -28.04 -21.30
CA TYR A 122 14.54 -26.80 -20.75
C TYR A 122 14.94 -25.57 -21.59
N ASN A 123 16.24 -25.40 -21.88
CA ASN A 123 16.70 -24.25 -22.63
C ASN A 123 16.22 -24.30 -24.09
N ARG A 124 16.17 -25.46 -24.75
CA ARG A 124 15.59 -25.54 -26.10
C ARG A 124 14.10 -25.17 -26.09
N GLY A 125 13.35 -25.65 -25.10
CA GLY A 125 11.95 -25.31 -24.90
C GLY A 125 11.73 -23.81 -24.73
N TYR A 126 12.58 -23.14 -23.94
CA TYR A 126 12.55 -21.68 -23.78
C TYR A 126 12.72 -20.96 -25.12
N ASN A 127 13.72 -21.34 -25.92
CA ASN A 127 13.96 -20.68 -27.21
C ASN A 127 12.82 -20.95 -28.22
N LYS A 128 12.19 -22.13 -28.18
CA LYS A 128 10.99 -22.42 -28.98
C LYS A 128 9.80 -21.54 -28.58
N ARG A 129 9.56 -21.34 -27.28
CA ARG A 129 8.51 -20.43 -26.78
C ARG A 129 8.76 -18.99 -27.24
N GLN A 130 10.00 -18.50 -27.17
CA GLN A 130 10.36 -17.17 -27.68
C GLN A 130 10.09 -17.01 -29.18
N LYS A 131 10.07 -18.12 -29.93
CA LYS A 131 9.69 -18.16 -31.35
C LYS A 131 8.19 -18.36 -31.61
N GLY A 132 7.37 -18.50 -30.57
CA GLY A 132 5.95 -18.82 -30.65
C GLY A 132 5.66 -20.31 -30.94
N ASP A 133 6.67 -21.19 -30.96
CA ASP A 133 6.48 -22.64 -31.04
C ASP A 133 6.13 -23.20 -29.65
N ASN A 134 4.92 -22.88 -29.19
CA ASN A 134 4.43 -23.26 -27.87
C ASN A 134 4.29 -24.78 -27.73
N ASP A 135 3.86 -25.48 -28.79
CA ASP A 135 3.75 -26.93 -28.80
C ASP A 135 5.11 -27.62 -28.65
N GLY A 136 6.10 -27.17 -29.42
CA GLY A 136 7.46 -27.68 -29.32
C GLY A 136 8.11 -27.35 -27.97
N ALA A 137 7.79 -26.20 -27.38
CA ALA A 137 8.24 -25.82 -26.05
C ALA A 137 7.63 -26.73 -24.97
N ILE A 138 6.31 -26.96 -24.99
CA ILE A 138 5.61 -27.86 -24.06
C ILE A 138 6.18 -29.28 -24.13
N SER A 139 6.47 -29.77 -25.34
CA SER A 139 7.09 -31.08 -25.52
C SER A 139 8.48 -31.16 -24.86
N ASP A 140 9.32 -30.14 -25.07
CA ASP A 140 10.67 -30.11 -24.51
C ASP A 140 10.65 -29.96 -22.98
N TYR A 141 9.79 -29.09 -22.44
CA TYR A 141 9.61 -28.95 -20.99
C TYR A 141 9.05 -30.22 -20.34
N THR A 142 8.19 -30.97 -21.03
CA THR A 142 7.68 -32.24 -20.53
C THR A 142 8.79 -33.27 -20.38
N GLU A 143 9.71 -33.34 -21.34
CA GLU A 143 10.89 -34.21 -21.23
C GLU A 143 11.85 -33.74 -20.13
N ALA A 144 12.04 -32.42 -19.99
CA ALA A 144 12.84 -31.85 -18.91
C ALA A 144 12.24 -32.18 -17.52
N ILE A 145 10.91 -32.10 -17.34
CA ILE A 145 10.20 -32.52 -16.12
C ILE A 145 10.35 -34.03 -15.88
N ARG A 146 10.29 -34.86 -16.93
CA ARG A 146 10.48 -36.31 -16.80
C ARG A 146 11.87 -36.64 -16.24
N LEU A 147 12.88 -35.87 -16.63
CA LEU A 147 14.27 -36.02 -16.19
C LEU A 147 14.54 -35.38 -14.82
N ASN A 148 13.92 -34.24 -14.52
CA ASN A 148 14.06 -33.51 -13.26
C ASN A 148 12.69 -32.97 -12.76
N PRO A 149 11.89 -33.80 -12.06
CA PRO A 149 10.51 -33.43 -11.71
C PRO A 149 10.41 -32.42 -10.57
N ASN A 150 11.50 -32.14 -9.84
CA ASN A 150 11.49 -31.27 -8.66
C ASN A 150 11.94 -29.83 -8.95
N ASP A 151 12.11 -29.48 -10.23
CA ASP A 151 12.55 -28.15 -10.64
C ASP A 151 11.33 -27.26 -10.95
N SER A 152 11.06 -26.31 -10.05
CA SER A 152 9.92 -25.40 -10.16
C SER A 152 9.94 -24.56 -11.43
N ASP A 153 11.12 -24.22 -11.95
CA ASP A 153 11.26 -23.31 -13.09
C ASP A 153 10.78 -23.99 -14.37
N ILE A 154 11.00 -25.30 -14.49
CA ILE A 154 10.53 -26.07 -15.65
C ILE A 154 9.00 -26.16 -15.64
N TRP A 155 8.40 -26.39 -14.47
CA TRP A 155 6.93 -26.38 -14.31
C TRP A 155 6.35 -25.00 -14.62
N ASN A 156 6.91 -23.94 -14.05
CA ASN A 156 6.47 -22.56 -14.31
C ASN A 156 6.54 -22.23 -15.81
N ASN A 157 7.66 -22.50 -16.48
CA ASN A 157 7.83 -22.19 -17.90
C ASN A 157 6.95 -23.05 -18.82
N ARG A 158 6.65 -24.30 -18.45
CA ARG A 158 5.63 -25.09 -19.17
C ARG A 158 4.23 -24.53 -18.97
N GLY A 159 3.94 -24.03 -17.77
CA GLY A 159 2.73 -23.27 -17.46
C GLY A 159 2.59 -22.06 -18.39
N VAL A 160 3.64 -21.25 -18.51
CA VAL A 160 3.67 -20.09 -19.42
C VAL A 160 3.46 -20.50 -20.87
N ALA A 161 4.12 -21.57 -21.35
CA ALA A 161 3.92 -22.03 -22.73
C ALA A 161 2.50 -22.56 -23.00
N LYS A 162 1.84 -23.16 -22.00
CA LYS A 162 0.43 -23.57 -22.09
C LYS A 162 -0.51 -22.38 -22.07
N ASP A 163 -0.21 -21.38 -21.26
CA ASP A 163 -0.94 -20.11 -21.19
C ASP A 163 -0.88 -19.36 -22.53
N ASP A 164 0.33 -19.20 -23.09
CA ASP A 164 0.58 -18.63 -24.44
C ASP A 164 -0.16 -19.41 -25.56
N LYS A 165 -0.50 -20.68 -25.33
CA LYS A 165 -1.28 -21.54 -26.25
C LYS A 165 -2.80 -21.47 -26.01
N GLY A 166 -3.24 -20.89 -24.90
CA GLY A 166 -4.65 -20.84 -24.47
C GLY A 166 -5.11 -22.09 -23.71
N ASP A 167 -4.21 -22.97 -23.29
CA ASP A 167 -4.51 -24.07 -22.36
C ASP A 167 -4.42 -23.59 -20.90
N TYR A 168 -5.33 -22.70 -20.52
CA TYR A 168 -5.35 -22.06 -19.21
C TYR A 168 -5.48 -23.05 -18.04
N LYS A 169 -6.27 -24.12 -18.22
CA LYS A 169 -6.42 -25.16 -17.18
C LYS A 169 -5.11 -25.93 -16.98
N GLY A 170 -4.44 -26.29 -18.07
CA GLY A 170 -3.14 -26.93 -18.02
C GLY A 170 -2.06 -26.02 -17.43
N ALA A 171 -2.11 -24.72 -17.72
CA ALA A 171 -1.20 -23.72 -17.15
C ALA A 171 -1.38 -23.57 -15.63
N ILE A 172 -2.62 -23.39 -15.15
CA ILE A 172 -2.93 -23.32 -13.71
C ILE A 172 -2.45 -24.56 -12.96
N SER A 173 -2.60 -25.75 -13.56
CA SER A 173 -2.11 -27.00 -12.97
C SER A 173 -0.58 -27.00 -12.83
N ASP A 174 0.14 -26.56 -13.86
CA ASP A 174 1.60 -26.50 -13.84
C ASP A 174 2.12 -25.45 -12.86
N TYR A 175 1.53 -24.25 -12.83
CA TYR A 175 1.87 -23.21 -11.84
C TYR A 175 1.60 -23.68 -10.41
N THR A 176 0.53 -24.44 -10.19
CA THR A 176 0.22 -24.98 -8.85
C THR A 176 1.28 -25.97 -8.38
N GLU A 177 1.80 -26.81 -9.28
CA GLU A 177 2.91 -27.71 -8.95
C GLU A 177 4.21 -26.93 -8.75
N ALA A 178 4.47 -25.90 -9.56
CA ALA A 178 5.62 -25.02 -9.40
C ALA A 178 5.60 -24.29 -8.03
N ILE A 179 4.45 -23.76 -7.60
CA ILE A 179 4.25 -23.16 -6.27
C ILE A 179 4.44 -24.20 -5.16
N ARG A 180 3.98 -25.45 -5.35
CA ARG A 180 4.18 -26.53 -4.36
C ARG A 180 5.68 -26.82 -4.16
N LEU A 181 6.47 -26.75 -5.22
CA LEU A 181 7.91 -26.98 -5.19
C LEU A 181 8.68 -25.76 -4.65
N ASN A 182 8.28 -24.54 -5.04
CA ASN A 182 8.91 -23.30 -4.62
C ASN A 182 7.85 -22.22 -4.29
N PRO A 183 7.36 -22.17 -3.03
CA PRO A 183 6.26 -21.28 -2.67
C PRO A 183 6.67 -19.82 -2.47
N VAL A 184 7.98 -19.50 -2.47
CA VAL A 184 8.50 -18.15 -2.21
C VAL A 184 8.81 -17.35 -3.47
N ASP A 185 8.61 -17.96 -4.64
CA ASP A 185 8.78 -17.29 -5.93
C ASP A 185 7.51 -16.53 -6.32
N SER A 186 7.56 -15.20 -6.21
CA SER A 186 6.45 -14.30 -6.51
C SER A 186 5.99 -14.37 -7.96
N ASP A 187 6.89 -14.66 -8.90
CA ASP A 187 6.58 -14.64 -10.33
C ASP A 187 5.61 -15.76 -10.69
N ILE A 188 5.72 -16.92 -10.02
CA ILE A 188 4.82 -18.06 -10.25
C ILE A 188 3.39 -17.73 -9.76
N TRP A 189 3.28 -17.04 -8.61
CA TRP A 189 2.00 -16.56 -8.10
C TRP A 189 1.39 -15.51 -9.04
N ASN A 190 2.18 -14.55 -9.51
CA ASN A 190 1.74 -13.53 -10.47
C ASN A 190 1.26 -14.17 -11.78
N ASN A 191 2.01 -15.14 -12.33
CA ASN A 191 1.64 -15.85 -13.56
C ASN A 191 0.32 -16.61 -13.39
N ARG A 192 0.13 -17.34 -12.29
CA ARG A 192 -1.13 -18.05 -12.03
C ARG A 192 -2.29 -17.09 -11.81
N GLY A 193 -2.03 -15.96 -11.15
CA GLY A 193 -3.00 -14.87 -10.97
C GLY A 193 -3.48 -14.31 -12.32
N ALA A 194 -2.54 -14.05 -13.24
CA ALA A 194 -2.86 -13.58 -14.59
C ALA A 194 -3.72 -14.57 -15.37
N THR A 195 -3.35 -15.86 -15.39
CA THR A 195 -4.15 -16.89 -16.04
C THR A 195 -5.55 -17.01 -15.44
N LYS A 196 -5.69 -16.85 -14.11
CA LYS A 196 -7.00 -16.86 -13.44
C LYS A 196 -7.85 -15.64 -13.79
N ASP A 197 -7.24 -14.46 -13.90
CA ASP A 197 -7.92 -13.24 -14.36
C ASP A 197 -8.47 -13.43 -15.78
N GLU A 198 -7.66 -13.99 -16.70
CA GLU A 198 -8.08 -14.23 -18.09
C GLU A 198 -9.29 -15.16 -18.22
N ILE A 199 -9.43 -16.15 -17.32
CA ILE A 199 -10.61 -17.04 -17.31
C ILE A 199 -11.77 -16.52 -16.46
N GLY A 200 -11.66 -15.32 -15.90
CA GLY A 200 -12.69 -14.67 -15.08
C GLY A 200 -12.77 -15.16 -13.62
N ASP A 201 -11.77 -15.91 -13.14
CA ASP A 201 -11.64 -16.26 -11.71
C ASP A 201 -10.98 -15.11 -10.94
N TYR A 202 -11.70 -13.99 -10.83
CA TYR A 202 -11.20 -12.77 -10.20
C TYR A 202 -10.86 -12.96 -8.71
N ASP A 203 -11.62 -13.79 -7.99
CA ASP A 203 -11.33 -14.09 -6.59
C ASP A 203 -10.02 -14.88 -6.44
N GLY A 204 -9.82 -15.90 -7.28
CA GLY A 204 -8.58 -16.66 -7.31
C GLY A 204 -7.38 -15.82 -7.76
N ALA A 205 -7.56 -14.91 -8.72
CA ALA A 205 -6.54 -13.99 -9.20
C ALA A 205 -6.12 -12.99 -8.10
N ILE A 206 -7.09 -12.34 -7.44
CA ILE A 206 -6.83 -11.44 -6.30
C ILE A 206 -6.05 -12.16 -5.20
N SER A 207 -6.41 -13.41 -4.88
CA SER A 207 -5.69 -14.20 -3.88
C SER A 207 -4.24 -14.44 -4.28
N ASP A 208 -3.98 -14.80 -5.53
CA ASP A 208 -2.62 -15.09 -6.02
C ASP A 208 -1.77 -13.81 -6.11
N TYR A 209 -2.33 -12.70 -6.61
CA TYR A 209 -1.64 -11.41 -6.63
C TYR A 209 -1.34 -10.88 -5.23
N THR A 210 -2.24 -11.09 -4.27
CA THR A 210 -2.01 -10.70 -2.87
C THR A 210 -0.82 -11.47 -2.28
N GLU A 211 -0.68 -12.75 -2.60
CA GLU A 211 0.47 -13.55 -2.15
C GLU A 211 1.76 -13.14 -2.87
N ALA A 212 1.71 -12.85 -4.18
CA ALA A 212 2.84 -12.29 -4.92
C ALA A 212 3.33 -10.96 -4.31
N ILE A 213 2.41 -10.03 -3.98
CA ILE A 213 2.72 -8.76 -3.30
C ILE A 213 3.29 -8.99 -1.89
N ARG A 214 2.80 -10.01 -1.16
CA ARG A 214 3.33 -10.34 0.16
C ARG A 214 4.81 -10.78 0.08
N LEU A 215 5.19 -11.45 -1.00
CA LEU A 215 6.55 -11.92 -1.26
C LEU A 215 7.46 -10.82 -1.84
N ALA A 216 6.93 -10.01 -2.76
CA ALA A 216 7.63 -8.92 -3.46
C ALA A 216 6.75 -7.64 -3.46
N PRO A 217 6.77 -6.85 -2.37
CA PRO A 217 5.86 -5.70 -2.22
C PRO A 217 6.22 -4.50 -3.12
N ASP A 218 7.42 -4.49 -3.70
CA ASP A 218 7.97 -3.47 -4.58
C ASP A 218 7.84 -3.81 -6.08
N ASP A 219 7.05 -4.82 -6.43
CA ASP A 219 6.71 -5.13 -7.82
C ASP A 219 5.48 -4.32 -8.28
N SER A 220 5.75 -3.24 -9.04
CA SER A 220 4.68 -2.36 -9.54
C SER A 220 3.73 -3.02 -10.54
N ASP A 221 4.19 -4.07 -11.25
CA ASP A 221 3.38 -4.74 -12.26
C ASP A 221 2.33 -5.63 -11.59
N VAL A 222 2.68 -6.30 -10.49
CA VAL A 222 1.73 -7.09 -9.70
C VAL A 222 0.64 -6.20 -9.07
N TRP A 223 1.00 -5.02 -8.55
CA TRP A 223 0.01 -4.04 -8.07
C TRP A 223 -0.92 -3.56 -9.19
N SER A 224 -0.39 -3.35 -10.39
CA SER A 224 -1.17 -2.98 -11.57
C SER A 224 -2.15 -4.09 -11.99
N ASN A 225 -1.69 -5.34 -12.00
CA ASN A 225 -2.52 -6.51 -12.29
C ASN A 225 -3.66 -6.68 -11.27
N LEU A 226 -3.36 -6.50 -9.98
CA LEU A 226 -4.36 -6.53 -8.92
C LEU A 226 -5.42 -5.41 -9.11
N GLY A 227 -4.98 -4.20 -9.46
CA GLY A 227 -5.87 -3.07 -9.74
C GLY A 227 -6.81 -3.36 -10.91
N ILE A 228 -6.29 -3.92 -12.00
CA ILE A 228 -7.08 -4.34 -13.18
C ILE A 228 -8.12 -5.39 -12.78
N THR A 229 -7.71 -6.40 -12.02
CA THR A 229 -8.60 -7.49 -11.57
C THR A 229 -9.75 -6.96 -10.70
N ARG A 230 -9.43 -6.07 -9.75
CA ARG A 230 -10.42 -5.44 -8.86
C ARG A 230 -11.36 -4.52 -9.62
N GLU A 231 -10.87 -3.82 -10.64
CA GLU A 231 -11.71 -3.04 -11.55
C GLU A 231 -12.70 -3.93 -12.30
N GLN A 232 -12.24 -5.05 -12.88
CA GLN A 232 -13.10 -6.01 -13.57
C GLN A 232 -14.18 -6.60 -12.65
N LYS A 233 -13.85 -6.80 -11.37
CA LYS A 233 -14.77 -7.21 -10.32
C LYS A 233 -15.72 -6.09 -9.83
N GLY A 234 -15.52 -4.84 -10.24
CA GLY A 234 -16.33 -3.67 -9.86
C GLY A 234 -15.89 -2.98 -8.56
N GLN A 235 -14.73 -3.33 -8.01
CA GLN A 235 -14.14 -2.78 -6.80
C GLN A 235 -13.29 -1.53 -7.13
N LEU A 236 -13.96 -0.46 -7.57
CA LEU A 236 -13.31 0.71 -8.19
C LEU A 236 -12.39 1.50 -7.23
N GLU A 237 -12.76 1.63 -5.95
CA GLU A 237 -11.93 2.36 -4.98
C GLU A 237 -10.69 1.56 -4.56
N GLU A 238 -10.84 0.24 -4.40
CA GLU A 238 -9.73 -0.66 -4.16
C GLU A 238 -8.76 -0.64 -5.34
N ALA A 239 -9.27 -0.77 -6.57
CA ALA A 239 -8.48 -0.67 -7.79
C ALA A 239 -7.72 0.66 -7.89
N ARG A 240 -8.38 1.79 -7.55
CA ARG A 240 -7.74 3.12 -7.49
C ARG A 240 -6.54 3.13 -6.55
N ASN A 241 -6.67 2.52 -5.37
CA ASN A 241 -5.59 2.46 -4.38
C ASN A 241 -4.44 1.58 -4.85
N ASP A 242 -4.74 0.45 -5.50
CA ASP A 242 -3.71 -0.43 -6.05
C ASP A 242 -2.91 0.24 -7.17
N PHE A 243 -3.58 0.94 -8.09
CA PHE A 243 -2.88 1.71 -9.13
C PHE A 243 -2.05 2.86 -8.55
N LYS A 244 -2.55 3.56 -7.52
CA LYS A 244 -1.72 4.55 -6.81
C LYS A 244 -0.49 3.91 -6.19
N LYS A 245 -0.63 2.73 -5.59
CA LYS A 245 0.50 1.99 -5.01
C LYS A 245 1.51 1.58 -6.08
N ALA A 246 1.06 1.12 -7.25
CA ALA A 246 1.94 0.85 -8.38
C ALA A 246 2.73 2.10 -8.80
N LEU A 247 2.09 3.27 -8.87
CA LEU A 247 2.74 4.54 -9.24
C LEU A 247 3.65 5.13 -8.15
N GLU A 248 3.41 4.80 -6.88
CA GLU A 248 4.34 5.13 -5.79
C GLU A 248 5.65 4.33 -5.93
N ILE A 249 5.57 3.09 -6.42
CA ILE A 249 6.71 2.20 -6.61
C ILE A 249 7.45 2.55 -7.90
N ASP A 250 6.72 2.59 -9.02
CA ASP A 250 7.24 3.00 -10.32
C ASP A 250 6.35 4.08 -10.95
N PRO A 251 6.75 5.37 -10.84
CA PRO A 251 6.04 6.45 -11.50
C PRO A 251 5.98 6.33 -13.03
N ALA A 252 6.83 5.52 -13.67
CA ALA A 252 6.83 5.29 -15.11
C ALA A 252 5.89 4.15 -15.56
N ASN A 253 5.20 3.48 -14.64
CA ASN A 253 4.26 2.40 -14.97
C ASN A 253 3.05 2.95 -15.75
N THR A 254 3.14 2.91 -17.09
CA THR A 254 2.10 3.48 -17.98
C THR A 254 0.76 2.75 -17.89
N VAL A 255 0.76 1.46 -17.55
CA VAL A 255 -0.46 0.66 -17.34
C VAL A 255 -1.23 1.21 -16.14
N ALA A 256 -0.55 1.40 -15.01
CA ALA A 256 -1.15 2.00 -13.82
C ALA A 256 -1.63 3.44 -14.07
N GLN A 257 -0.88 4.27 -14.79
CA GLN A 257 -1.29 5.66 -15.10
C GLN A 257 -2.59 5.69 -15.91
N ASN A 258 -2.67 4.89 -16.98
CA ASN A 258 -3.82 4.87 -17.87
C ASN A 258 -5.08 4.35 -17.16
N ASN A 259 -4.95 3.26 -16.40
CA ASN A 259 -6.07 2.68 -15.68
C ASN A 259 -6.53 3.56 -14.51
N LEU A 260 -5.61 4.19 -13.76
CA LEU A 260 -5.97 5.12 -12.69
C LEU A 260 -6.82 6.28 -13.23
N LYS A 261 -6.42 6.87 -14.37
CA LYS A 261 -7.21 7.93 -15.01
C LYS A 261 -8.61 7.43 -15.38
N GLY A 262 -8.72 6.24 -15.97
CA GLY A 262 -10.01 5.63 -16.31
C GLY A 262 -10.90 5.38 -15.10
N ILE A 263 -10.31 4.92 -13.98
CA ILE A 263 -11.00 4.74 -12.70
C ILE A 263 -11.49 6.08 -12.14
N GLU A 264 -10.66 7.13 -12.18
CA GLU A 264 -11.04 8.46 -11.70
C GLU A 264 -12.20 9.05 -12.49
N ASP A 265 -12.22 8.87 -13.81
CA ASP A 265 -13.35 9.27 -14.66
C ASP A 265 -14.64 8.50 -14.29
N LYS A 266 -14.56 7.18 -14.09
CA LYS A 266 -15.69 6.35 -13.65
C LYS A 266 -16.22 6.79 -12.29
N LEU A 267 -15.34 7.06 -11.33
CA LEU A 267 -15.70 7.52 -9.99
C LEU A 267 -16.30 8.93 -10.01
N ALA A 268 -15.83 9.81 -10.88
CA ALA A 268 -16.38 11.16 -11.04
C ALA A 268 -17.82 11.14 -11.59
N VAL A 269 -18.16 10.19 -12.46
CA VAL A 269 -19.55 10.01 -12.92
C VAL A 269 -20.45 9.49 -11.80
N LEU A 270 -19.95 8.58 -10.95
CA LEU A 270 -20.69 8.04 -9.81
C LEU A 270 -20.86 9.05 -8.68
N ARG A 271 -19.96 10.02 -8.57
CA ARG A 271 -19.98 11.10 -7.57
C ARG A 271 -20.23 12.45 -8.24
N PRO A 272 -21.49 12.80 -8.61
CA PRO A 272 -21.75 14.12 -9.15
C PRO A 272 -21.28 15.18 -8.16
N LYS A 273 -20.50 16.15 -8.65
CA LYS A 273 -19.98 17.29 -7.87
C LYS A 273 -21.13 17.97 -7.12
N ARG A 274 -21.22 17.71 -5.83
CA ARG A 274 -22.02 18.48 -4.89
C ARG A 274 -21.19 19.71 -4.50
N THR A 275 -21.84 20.83 -4.22
CA THR A 275 -21.15 21.95 -3.55
C THR A 275 -20.67 21.46 -2.18
N PRO A 276 -19.38 21.63 -1.82
CA PRO A 276 -18.88 21.29 -0.50
C PRO A 276 -19.80 21.86 0.58
N THR A 277 -20.15 21.06 1.59
CA THR A 277 -21.06 21.45 2.65
C THR A 277 -20.35 21.48 4.00
N VAL A 278 -20.86 22.32 4.90
CA VAL A 278 -20.40 22.32 6.30
C VAL A 278 -21.35 21.45 7.12
N GLN A 279 -20.82 20.33 7.58
CA GLN A 279 -21.55 19.35 8.39
C GLN A 279 -21.36 19.71 9.87
N LEU A 280 -22.31 20.45 10.44
CA LEU A 280 -22.29 20.85 11.85
C LEU A 280 -23.16 19.94 12.70
N VAL A 281 -22.56 19.28 13.69
CA VAL A 281 -23.27 18.61 14.80
C VAL A 281 -23.07 19.44 16.06
N ALA A 282 -24.17 20.01 16.58
CA ALA A 282 -24.17 20.76 17.83
C ALA A 282 -24.83 19.96 18.97
N VAL A 283 -24.20 19.93 20.14
CA VAL A 283 -24.67 19.20 21.33
C VAL A 283 -24.67 20.14 22.53
N GLY A 284 -25.84 20.33 23.16
CA GLY A 284 -26.04 21.24 24.31
C GLY A 284 -26.56 20.53 25.57
N ILE A 285 -25.95 20.75 26.75
CA ILE A 285 -26.36 20.14 28.04
C ILE A 285 -26.51 21.21 29.14
N GLY A 286 -27.77 21.46 29.58
CA GLY A 286 -28.15 22.32 30.72
C GLY A 286 -28.94 23.60 30.37
N THR A 287 -30.07 23.84 31.08
CA THR A 287 -31.08 24.96 31.12
C THR A 287 -31.43 25.82 29.89
N TYR A 288 -30.68 25.74 28.80
CA TYR A 288 -30.88 26.50 27.58
C TYR A 288 -31.81 25.67 26.69
N GLN A 289 -33.11 25.96 26.78
CA GLN A 289 -34.13 25.30 25.96
C GLN A 289 -33.76 25.46 24.49
N ALA A 290 -33.47 24.35 23.84
CA ALA A 290 -33.31 24.24 22.42
C ALA A 290 -34.53 23.47 21.91
N ASP A 291 -35.62 24.20 21.67
CA ASP A 291 -36.75 23.67 20.93
C ASP A 291 -36.48 23.98 19.44
N TYR A 292 -36.45 22.95 18.58
CA TYR A 292 -36.37 23.02 17.09
C TYR A 292 -34.98 22.95 16.40
N ALA A 293 -34.97 23.09 15.06
CA ALA A 293 -33.82 22.91 14.17
C ALA A 293 -32.79 24.07 14.27
N PHE A 294 -31.55 23.90 13.79
CA PHE A 294 -30.49 24.92 13.91
C PHE A 294 -30.89 26.32 13.38
N ASN A 295 -31.76 26.37 12.37
CA ASN A 295 -32.31 27.61 11.79
C ASN A 295 -33.52 28.17 12.56
N ASP A 296 -34.16 27.37 13.42
CA ASP A 296 -35.40 27.71 14.15
C ASP A 296 -35.17 27.80 15.68
N LEU A 297 -33.92 27.68 16.13
CA LEU A 297 -33.54 27.65 17.53
C LEU A 297 -33.29 29.06 18.10
N GLU A 298 -33.98 29.38 19.20
CA GLU A 298 -33.56 30.44 20.13
C GLU A 298 -32.40 29.92 21.00
N PHE A 299 -31.17 30.08 20.53
CA PHE A 299 -30.00 29.74 21.34
C PHE A 299 -29.81 30.74 22.48
N THR A 300 -29.97 30.27 23.71
CA THR A 300 -29.60 31.00 24.92
C THR A 300 -28.12 30.78 25.31
N VAL A 301 -27.40 29.95 24.55
CA VAL A 301 -25.94 29.75 24.62
C VAL A 301 -25.25 30.65 23.59
N PRO A 302 -24.43 31.64 24.02
CA PRO A 302 -23.80 32.58 23.09
C PRO A 302 -22.92 31.94 22.01
N GLY A 303 -22.20 30.85 22.32
CA GLY A 303 -21.34 30.16 21.35
C GLY A 303 -22.12 29.55 20.17
N ALA A 304 -23.22 28.87 20.48
CA ALA A 304 -24.13 28.30 19.48
C ALA A 304 -24.79 29.38 18.61
N TYR A 305 -25.19 30.50 19.22
CA TYR A 305 -25.72 31.67 18.51
C TYR A 305 -24.73 32.22 17.48
N THR A 306 -23.45 32.28 17.82
CA THR A 306 -22.41 32.77 16.90
C THR A 306 -22.13 31.80 15.75
N LEU A 307 -22.21 30.49 15.98
CA LEU A 307 -22.18 29.49 14.90
C LEU A 307 -23.39 29.64 13.98
N ARG A 308 -24.59 29.85 14.52
CA ARG A 308 -25.80 30.09 13.71
C ARG A 308 -25.64 31.30 12.81
N ASN A 309 -25.23 32.44 13.36
CA ASN A 309 -25.04 33.66 12.58
C ASN A 309 -23.97 33.50 11.50
N LEU A 310 -22.90 32.73 11.74
CA LEU A 310 -21.92 32.38 10.71
C LEU A 310 -22.62 31.69 9.52
N PHE A 311 -23.40 30.65 9.81
CA PHE A 311 -24.06 29.84 8.78
C PHE A 311 -25.08 30.66 8.00
N GLU A 312 -25.87 31.48 8.68
CA GLU A 312 -26.82 32.41 8.05
C GLU A 312 -26.08 33.44 7.16
N ARG A 313 -25.04 34.10 7.67
CA ARG A 313 -24.28 35.12 6.91
C ARG A 313 -23.58 34.56 5.68
N ARG A 314 -23.06 33.34 5.77
CA ARG A 314 -22.29 32.68 4.71
C ARG A 314 -23.17 31.78 3.84
N ASN A 315 -24.49 31.78 4.06
CA ASN A 315 -25.46 30.94 3.35
C ASN A 315 -25.07 29.44 3.37
N LEU A 316 -24.55 28.98 4.51
CA LEU A 316 -24.12 27.59 4.72
C LEU A 316 -25.29 26.76 5.25
N THR A 317 -25.45 25.55 4.72
CA THR A 317 -26.50 24.63 5.18
C THR A 317 -25.94 23.67 6.24
N ALA A 318 -26.46 23.72 7.46
CA ALA A 318 -26.19 22.72 8.50
C ALA A 318 -27.16 21.54 8.34
N ASN A 319 -26.63 20.33 8.13
CA ASN A 319 -27.46 19.15 7.88
C ASN A 319 -27.80 18.33 9.14
N ALA A 320 -27.25 18.66 10.32
CA ALA A 320 -27.50 17.88 11.54
C ALA A 320 -28.44 18.60 12.52
N LYS A 321 -29.29 17.81 13.17
CA LYS A 321 -30.19 18.27 14.24
C LYS A 321 -29.39 18.47 15.54
N PRO A 322 -29.46 19.65 16.18
CA PRO A 322 -28.85 19.85 17.49
C PRO A 322 -29.46 18.94 18.55
N LEU A 323 -28.64 18.44 19.48
CA LEU A 323 -29.11 17.67 20.63
C LEU A 323 -29.32 18.61 21.82
N CYS A 324 -30.54 18.65 22.36
CA CYS A 324 -30.89 19.42 23.56
C CYS A 324 -30.82 18.53 24.81
N ASN A 325 -30.94 19.13 26.01
CA ASN A 325 -30.66 18.48 27.29
C ASN A 325 -31.26 17.06 27.47
N SER A 326 -32.53 16.85 27.12
CA SER A 326 -33.20 15.54 27.23
C SER A 326 -32.70 14.51 26.22
N ASP A 327 -32.22 14.98 25.07
CA ASP A 327 -31.79 14.20 23.92
C ASP A 327 -30.27 13.99 23.91
N ALA A 328 -29.49 14.82 24.59
CA ALA A 328 -28.04 14.76 24.74
C ALA A 328 -27.58 13.68 25.74
N ARG A 329 -28.20 12.51 25.66
CA ARG A 329 -27.79 11.28 26.36
C ARG A 329 -26.58 10.67 25.66
N ARG A 330 -25.81 9.86 26.38
CA ARG A 330 -24.57 9.23 25.87
C ARG A 330 -24.78 8.61 24.49
N LYS A 331 -25.82 7.79 24.36
CA LYS A 331 -26.16 7.07 23.11
C LYS A 331 -26.41 8.03 21.95
N SER A 332 -27.17 9.10 22.17
CA SER A 332 -27.53 10.06 21.13
C SER A 332 -26.31 10.86 20.65
N ILE A 333 -25.43 11.26 21.58
CA ILE A 333 -24.19 11.98 21.23
C ILE A 333 -23.29 11.10 20.37
N LEU A 334 -23.09 9.83 20.76
CA LEU A 334 -22.31 8.88 19.97
C LEU A 334 -22.96 8.61 18.61
N SER A 335 -24.29 8.45 18.55
CA SER A 335 -25.01 8.26 17.28
C SER A 335 -24.87 9.47 16.36
N ALA A 336 -24.89 10.69 16.91
CA ALA A 336 -24.68 11.91 16.12
C ALA A 336 -23.24 12.01 15.59
N LEU A 337 -22.25 11.58 16.37
CA LEU A 337 -20.86 11.45 15.91
C LEU A 337 -20.71 10.38 14.83
N GLU A 338 -21.39 9.24 14.96
CA GLU A 338 -21.35 8.16 13.97
C GLU A 338 -22.03 8.55 12.66
N ALA A 339 -23.09 9.37 12.69
CA ALA A 339 -23.73 9.90 11.49
C ALA A 339 -22.75 10.72 10.63
N LEU A 340 -21.74 11.36 11.24
CA LEU A 340 -20.67 12.06 10.53
C LEU A 340 -19.69 11.12 9.81
N THR A 341 -19.75 9.81 10.09
CA THR A 341 -18.89 8.80 9.46
C THR A 341 -19.52 8.12 8.26
N ASP A 342 -20.81 8.37 7.98
CA ASP A 342 -21.51 7.77 6.86
C ASP A 342 -21.09 8.46 5.55
N PRO A 343 -20.42 7.75 4.62
CA PRO A 343 -20.01 8.31 3.34
C PRO A 343 -21.19 8.70 2.43
N LYS A 344 -22.43 8.33 2.78
CA LYS A 344 -23.63 8.85 2.10
C LYS A 344 -23.93 10.31 2.47
N ASN A 345 -23.48 10.76 3.64
CA ASN A 345 -23.84 12.06 4.20
C ASN A 345 -22.69 13.07 4.17
N VAL A 346 -21.44 12.58 4.21
CA VAL A 346 -20.22 13.38 4.29
C VAL A 346 -19.23 12.94 3.19
N GLN A 347 -18.58 13.90 2.52
CA GLN A 347 -17.55 13.69 1.50
C GLN A 347 -16.19 14.28 1.92
N GLU A 348 -15.12 13.96 1.18
CA GLU A 348 -13.74 14.40 1.52
C GLU A 348 -13.58 15.93 1.56
N ASP A 349 -14.31 16.65 0.72
CA ASP A 349 -14.30 18.11 0.59
C ASP A 349 -15.24 18.82 1.59
N ASP A 350 -16.09 18.08 2.30
CA ASP A 350 -16.91 18.65 3.37
C ASP A 350 -16.04 19.08 4.57
N LEU A 351 -16.48 20.16 5.23
CA LEU A 351 -15.95 20.55 6.53
C LEU A 351 -16.86 20.03 7.63
N VAL A 352 -16.34 19.19 8.52
CA VAL A 352 -17.10 18.68 9.67
C VAL A 352 -16.81 19.50 10.91
N ILE A 353 -17.85 20.04 11.55
CA ILE A 353 -17.74 20.73 12.83
C ILE A 353 -18.56 19.98 13.87
N PHE A 354 -17.90 19.50 14.93
CA PHE A 354 -18.57 19.02 16.13
C PHE A 354 -18.47 20.08 17.21
N TYR A 355 -19.60 20.62 17.65
CA TYR A 355 -19.68 21.62 18.71
C TYR A 355 -20.40 21.04 19.93
N PHE A 356 -19.74 21.05 21.08
CA PHE A 356 -20.32 20.65 22.36
C PHE A 356 -20.36 21.83 23.32
N SER A 357 -21.49 22.05 23.98
CA SER A 357 -21.65 23.01 25.06
C SER A 357 -22.37 22.37 26.25
N GLY A 358 -21.79 22.37 27.45
CA GLY A 358 -22.50 21.78 28.59
C GLY A 358 -21.74 21.66 29.91
N HIS A 359 -22.36 20.97 30.87
CA HIS A 359 -21.73 20.71 32.17
C HIS A 359 -20.61 19.67 32.07
N GLY A 360 -19.48 19.93 32.73
CA GLY A 360 -18.48 18.91 33.07
C GLY A 360 -17.59 18.42 31.92
N LEU A 361 -16.39 18.99 31.79
CA LEU A 361 -15.27 18.35 31.07
C LEU A 361 -14.55 17.31 31.93
N MET A 362 -14.73 17.39 33.25
CA MET A 362 -14.10 16.49 34.22
C MET A 362 -15.10 16.08 35.30
N ALA A 363 -15.21 14.77 35.52
CA ALA A 363 -16.04 14.19 36.55
C ALA A 363 -15.35 12.95 37.13
N GLY A 364 -15.28 12.84 38.46
CA GLY A 364 -14.62 11.71 39.14
C GLY A 364 -13.15 11.50 38.75
N GLY A 365 -12.39 12.58 38.52
CA GLY A 365 -10.97 12.53 38.16
C GLY A 365 -10.65 12.13 36.71
N LYS A 366 -11.66 11.89 35.87
CA LYS A 366 -11.51 11.58 34.44
C LYS A 366 -11.98 12.74 33.56
N VAL A 367 -11.46 12.77 32.33
CA VAL A 367 -11.73 13.82 31.34
C VAL A 367 -12.62 13.26 30.24
N GLY A 368 -13.68 13.98 29.87
CA GLY A 368 -14.60 13.58 28.81
C GLY A 368 -15.83 14.48 28.73
N ILE A 369 -16.61 14.32 27.67
CA ILE A 369 -17.94 14.94 27.57
C ILE A 369 -18.86 14.21 28.54
N CYS A 370 -19.45 14.96 29.48
CA CYS A 370 -20.44 14.45 30.42
C CYS A 370 -21.83 14.50 29.77
N PRO A 371 -22.42 13.36 29.39
CA PRO A 371 -23.77 13.34 28.84
C PRO A 371 -24.81 13.69 29.93
N TRP A 372 -26.04 14.00 29.52
CA TRP A 372 -27.11 14.35 30.48
C TRP A 372 -27.43 13.20 31.46
N ASP A 373 -27.36 11.96 30.97
CA ASP A 373 -27.61 10.73 31.74
C ASP A 373 -26.38 10.22 32.50
N TYR A 374 -25.36 11.05 32.71
CA TYR A 374 -24.18 10.73 33.50
C TYR A 374 -24.53 10.32 34.92
N GLN A 375 -24.03 9.15 35.37
CA GLN A 375 -24.11 8.71 36.76
C GLN A 375 -22.72 8.52 37.38
N SER A 376 -21.74 8.13 36.57
CA SER A 376 -20.38 7.83 37.01
C SER A 376 -19.33 8.15 35.93
N SER A 377 -18.05 8.14 36.31
CA SER A 377 -16.95 8.40 35.38
C SER A 377 -16.81 7.37 34.23
N ALA A 378 -17.55 6.25 34.27
CA ALA A 378 -17.66 5.30 33.17
C ALA A 378 -18.57 5.81 32.03
N ASP A 379 -19.46 6.76 32.30
CA ASP A 379 -20.44 7.28 31.34
C ASP A 379 -19.88 8.43 30.50
N LEU A 380 -18.66 8.89 30.79
CA LEU A 380 -17.97 9.97 30.07
C LEU A 380 -17.63 9.55 28.64
N ILE A 381 -17.92 10.42 27.67
CA ILE A 381 -17.46 10.23 26.28
C ILE A 381 -16.02 10.75 26.21
N SER A 382 -15.09 9.82 26.03
CA SER A 382 -13.66 10.11 26.02
C SER A 382 -13.20 10.75 24.72
N ASP A 383 -11.99 11.31 24.73
CA ASP A 383 -11.29 11.75 23.52
C ASP A 383 -11.05 10.59 22.54
N ASN A 384 -10.72 9.40 23.05
CA ASN A 384 -10.57 8.18 22.25
C ASN A 384 -11.87 7.79 21.55
N ASP A 385 -13.02 7.88 22.23
CA ASP A 385 -14.33 7.61 21.63
C ASP A 385 -14.58 8.55 20.44
N ILE A 386 -14.36 9.86 20.63
CA ILE A 386 -14.57 10.87 19.59
C ILE A 386 -13.59 10.67 18.43
N THR A 387 -12.31 10.45 18.73
CA THR A 387 -11.25 10.30 17.72
C THR A 387 -11.44 9.03 16.90
N SER A 388 -11.78 7.90 17.55
CA SER A 388 -12.06 6.64 16.86
C SER A 388 -13.23 6.76 15.89
N ILE A 389 -14.27 7.51 16.26
CA ILE A 389 -15.39 7.79 15.38
C ILE A 389 -14.96 8.72 14.23
N LEU A 390 -14.38 9.89 14.53
CA LEU A 390 -14.01 10.89 13.52
C LEU A 390 -12.91 10.42 12.55
N ASN A 391 -12.07 9.47 12.92
CA ASN A 391 -11.11 8.85 11.99
C ASN A 391 -11.78 8.03 10.89
N ARG A 392 -13.01 7.56 11.11
CA ARG A 392 -13.84 6.89 10.09
C ARG A 392 -14.60 7.88 9.20
N CYS A 393 -14.61 9.17 9.54
CA CYS A 393 -15.27 10.19 8.75
C CYS A 393 -14.46 10.49 7.47
N PRO A 394 -15.11 10.53 6.29
CA PRO A 394 -14.43 10.74 5.01
C PRO A 394 -13.93 12.17 4.83
N ALA A 395 -14.50 13.16 5.51
CA ALA A 395 -14.05 14.55 5.42
C ALA A 395 -12.55 14.68 5.66
N ARG A 396 -11.88 15.55 4.90
CA ARG A 396 -10.45 15.81 5.09
C ARG A 396 -10.19 16.70 6.30
N HIS A 397 -11.11 17.63 6.60
CA HIS A 397 -10.97 18.59 7.68
C HIS A 397 -12.13 18.47 8.67
N LYS A 398 -11.78 18.29 9.95
CA LYS A 398 -12.74 18.14 11.06
C LYS A 398 -12.33 19.05 12.20
N VAL A 399 -13.27 19.80 12.75
CA VAL A 399 -13.05 20.70 13.90
C VAL A 399 -13.99 20.31 15.03
N CYS A 400 -13.41 20.02 16.19
CA CYS A 400 -14.12 19.68 17.41
C CYS A 400 -13.99 20.82 18.42
N LEU A 401 -15.07 21.57 18.61
CA LEU A 401 -15.19 22.70 19.52
C LEU A 401 -15.90 22.24 20.81
N ILE A 402 -15.24 22.38 21.97
CA ILE A 402 -15.80 21.93 23.25
C ILE A 402 -15.83 23.09 24.25
N GLU A 403 -17.03 23.57 24.54
CA GLU A 403 -17.34 24.56 25.56
C GLU A 403 -17.95 23.91 26.81
N ALA A 404 -17.13 23.51 27.77
CA ALA A 404 -17.63 22.81 28.95
C ALA A 404 -17.15 23.44 30.26
N CYS A 405 -17.99 23.39 31.29
CA CYS A 405 -17.58 23.81 32.63
C CYS A 405 -16.78 22.73 33.36
N LYS A 406 -15.89 23.14 34.27
CA LYS A 406 -15.30 22.21 35.24
C LYS A 406 -16.32 22.01 36.36
N ASN A 407 -16.86 20.80 36.53
CA ASN A 407 -17.79 20.54 37.64
C ASN A 407 -17.01 20.54 38.97
N GLU A 408 -17.49 21.29 39.97
CA GLU A 408 -16.92 21.39 41.34
C GLU A 408 -17.55 20.36 42.30
N THR A 409 -18.02 19.22 41.80
CA THR A 409 -18.63 18.20 42.68
C THR A 409 -17.53 17.35 43.33
N SER A 410 -17.25 17.73 44.59
CA SER A 410 -16.44 17.09 45.64
C SER A 410 -14.90 17.23 45.58
N ALA A 411 -14.42 18.11 46.46
CA ALA A 411 -13.23 18.03 47.32
C ALA A 411 -11.80 17.82 46.79
N ASP A 412 -11.55 17.61 45.50
CA ASP A 412 -10.15 17.54 45.00
C ASP A 412 -9.81 18.76 44.12
N TYR A 413 -9.10 19.71 44.72
CA TYR A 413 -8.39 20.75 43.95
C TYR A 413 -7.42 20.05 43.00
N MET A 414 -7.49 20.39 41.70
CA MET A 414 -6.42 20.01 40.78
C MET A 414 -5.11 20.57 41.31
N THR A 415 -4.14 19.69 41.53
CA THR A 415 -2.76 20.11 41.54
C THR A 415 -2.42 20.70 40.17
N PRO A 416 -1.51 21.69 40.08
CA PRO A 416 -1.00 22.17 38.79
C PRO A 416 -0.57 21.03 37.85
N SER A 417 -0.10 19.91 38.41
CA SER A 417 0.27 18.68 37.73
C SER A 417 -0.89 18.03 36.97
N ALA A 418 -2.10 17.99 37.54
CA ALA A 418 -3.29 17.45 36.87
C ALA A 418 -3.79 18.36 35.73
N VAL A 419 -3.53 19.67 35.79
CA VAL A 419 -3.83 20.63 34.70
C VAL A 419 -2.86 20.41 33.54
N VAL A 420 -1.59 20.23 33.87
CA VAL A 420 -0.56 19.84 32.91
C VAL A 420 -0.90 18.49 32.30
N GLU A 421 -1.26 17.49 33.09
CA GLU A 421 -1.68 16.17 32.60
C GLU A 421 -2.95 16.23 31.72
N PHE A 422 -3.94 17.07 32.07
CA PHE A 422 -5.12 17.35 31.24
C PHE A 422 -4.74 17.93 29.87
N ASN A 423 -3.91 18.98 29.86
CA ASN A 423 -3.36 19.55 28.63
C ASN A 423 -2.51 18.51 27.88
N ASN A 424 -1.94 17.54 28.59
CA ASN A 424 -1.06 16.53 28.02
C ASN A 424 -1.77 15.25 27.53
N LYS A 425 -3.01 14.96 27.96
CA LYS A 425 -3.71 13.72 27.58
C LYS A 425 -4.45 13.82 26.25
N ARG A 426 -4.96 14.99 25.88
CA ARG A 426 -5.49 15.25 24.52
C ARG A 426 -4.40 15.57 23.48
N ARG A 427 -3.18 15.09 23.72
CA ARG A 427 -2.05 15.24 22.80
C ARG A 427 -2.23 14.29 21.62
N ASN A 428 -1.97 14.84 20.43
CA ASN A 428 -1.97 14.20 19.13
C ASN A 428 -3.35 13.97 18.53
N ILE A 429 -3.60 14.70 17.45
CA ILE A 429 -4.61 14.32 16.49
C ILE A 429 -3.94 14.34 15.12
N SER A 430 -3.74 13.14 14.60
CA SER A 430 -3.42 12.89 13.21
C SER A 430 -4.72 12.85 12.39
N ALA A 431 -4.62 12.88 11.06
CA ALA A 431 -5.75 12.72 10.14
C ALA A 431 -6.80 13.86 10.09
N GLY A 432 -6.37 15.12 10.17
CA GLY A 432 -7.24 16.25 9.79
C GLY A 432 -8.22 16.73 10.85
N ILE A 433 -8.11 16.27 12.10
CA ILE A 433 -9.00 16.64 13.21
C ILE A 433 -8.31 17.68 14.11
N ALA A 434 -9.02 18.75 14.49
CA ALA A 434 -8.55 19.74 15.46
C ALA A 434 -9.51 19.81 16.67
N PHE A 435 -9.03 19.56 17.89
CA PHE A 435 -9.79 19.79 19.13
C PHE A 435 -9.47 21.19 19.69
N ILE A 436 -10.49 21.96 20.04
CA ILE A 436 -10.38 23.32 20.58
C ILE A 436 -11.29 23.42 21.82
N THR A 437 -10.74 23.70 23.01
CA THR A 437 -11.49 23.65 24.27
C THR A 437 -11.48 24.95 25.06
N SER A 438 -12.58 25.30 25.72
CA SER A 438 -12.70 26.53 26.53
C SER A 438 -11.95 26.50 27.87
N THR A 439 -11.61 25.31 28.38
CA THR A 439 -10.89 25.12 29.66
C THR A 439 -9.40 25.46 29.59
N GLU A 440 -8.83 25.61 28.39
CA GLU A 440 -7.45 26.05 28.14
C GLU A 440 -7.24 27.56 28.43
N VAL A 441 -8.30 28.27 28.83
CA VAL A 441 -8.36 29.73 29.01
C VAL A 441 -8.26 30.16 30.50
N GLY A 442 -8.10 29.22 31.43
CA GLY A 442 -7.98 29.50 32.86
C GLY A 442 -9.31 29.47 33.61
N LYS A 443 -9.24 29.31 34.94
CA LYS A 443 -10.32 28.86 35.86
C LYS A 443 -11.72 29.50 35.67
N LYS A 444 -12.73 28.67 36.00
CA LYS A 444 -14.18 28.94 36.16
C LYS A 444 -14.86 29.57 34.93
N SER A 445 -15.34 28.72 34.03
CA SER A 445 -16.52 28.99 33.20
C SER A 445 -17.79 28.90 34.07
N TRP A 446 -17.84 29.70 35.14
CA TRP A 446 -19.08 29.94 35.87
C TRP A 446 -19.82 31.05 35.14
N GLY A 447 -21.09 30.79 34.81
CA GLY A 447 -21.95 31.63 33.99
C GLY A 447 -21.88 33.12 34.34
N VAL A 448 -21.05 33.86 33.61
CA VAL A 448 -21.22 35.29 33.45
C VAL A 448 -22.19 35.45 32.30
N ARG A 449 -23.35 36.03 32.59
CA ARG A 449 -24.45 36.29 31.65
C ARG A 449 -24.10 37.32 30.54
N SER A 450 -22.83 37.52 30.25
CA SER A 450 -22.34 38.48 29.26
C SER A 450 -21.25 37.85 28.39
N GLU A 451 -21.64 37.50 27.16
CA GLU A 451 -20.84 37.30 25.94
C GLU A 451 -19.81 36.14 25.92
N GLY A 452 -19.98 35.23 24.95
CA GLY A 452 -19.18 33.99 24.81
C GLY A 452 -17.77 34.19 24.26
N PHE A 453 -16.83 34.68 25.08
CA PHE A 453 -15.54 35.20 24.61
C PHE A 453 -14.66 34.25 23.76
N PHE A 454 -14.61 32.94 24.06
CA PHE A 454 -13.69 32.00 23.41
C PHE A 454 -14.17 31.52 22.04
N THR A 455 -15.33 30.89 21.97
CA THR A 455 -15.86 30.39 20.69
C THR A 455 -16.21 31.51 19.73
N HIS A 456 -16.54 32.71 20.22
CA HIS A 456 -16.69 33.86 19.32
C HIS A 456 -15.38 34.25 18.66
N ALA A 457 -14.25 34.23 19.38
CA ALA A 457 -12.94 34.51 18.78
C ALA A 457 -12.51 33.41 17.80
N VAL A 458 -12.78 32.14 18.12
CA VAL A 458 -12.54 31.01 17.19
C VAL A 458 -13.33 31.21 15.90
N ILE A 459 -14.64 31.46 16.02
CA ILE A 459 -15.51 31.63 14.86
C ILE A 459 -15.16 32.88 14.07
N GLU A 460 -14.87 34.00 14.73
CA GLU A 460 -14.52 35.25 14.03
C GLU A 460 -13.19 35.12 13.27
N GLY A 461 -12.21 34.41 13.83
CA GLY A 461 -10.95 34.10 13.15
C GLY A 461 -11.15 33.27 11.89
N LEU A 462 -12.04 32.26 11.97
CA LEU A 462 -12.40 31.38 10.86
C LEU A 462 -13.28 32.09 9.80
N ASP A 463 -14.37 32.76 10.23
CA ASP A 463 -15.37 33.40 9.37
C ASP A 463 -14.80 34.52 8.53
N LYS A 464 -13.97 35.37 9.13
CA LYS A 464 -13.49 36.59 8.48
C LYS A 464 -12.10 36.44 7.87
N GLY A 465 -11.52 35.23 7.94
CA GLY A 465 -10.12 35.01 7.56
C GLY A 465 -9.13 35.82 8.38
N LEU A 466 -9.51 36.34 9.56
CA LEU A 466 -8.60 37.15 10.39
C LEU A 466 -7.47 36.32 11.02
N ALA A 467 -7.61 35.00 10.95
CA ALA A 467 -6.60 34.04 11.29
C ALA A 467 -5.69 33.65 10.10
N ASP A 468 -5.97 34.06 8.87
CA ASP A 468 -5.05 33.87 7.73
C ASP A 468 -3.95 34.95 7.83
N THR A 469 -2.86 34.62 8.52
CA THR A 469 -1.81 35.62 8.83
C THR A 469 -0.76 35.75 7.74
N ASN A 470 -0.72 34.79 6.82
CA ASN A 470 0.26 34.71 5.74
C ASN A 470 -0.36 35.01 4.35
N GLY A 471 -1.68 35.12 4.26
CA GLY A 471 -2.44 35.45 3.04
C GLY A 471 -2.58 34.30 2.05
N ASP A 472 -2.40 33.04 2.48
CA ASP A 472 -2.45 31.86 1.61
C ASP A 472 -3.87 31.27 1.46
N HIS A 473 -4.86 31.88 2.11
CA HIS A 473 -6.26 31.47 2.16
C HIS A 473 -6.47 30.11 2.83
N GLU A 474 -5.49 29.61 3.58
CA GLU A 474 -5.52 28.37 4.35
C GLU A 474 -5.21 28.68 5.82
N ILE A 475 -6.23 28.64 6.68
CA ILE A 475 -6.05 28.90 8.10
C ILE A 475 -5.50 27.64 8.75
N THR A 476 -4.34 27.74 9.37
CA THR A 476 -3.78 26.67 10.21
C THR A 476 -4.20 26.79 11.68
N VAL A 477 -4.03 25.70 12.44
CA VAL A 477 -4.22 25.73 13.92
C VAL A 477 -3.38 26.83 14.55
N LEU A 478 -2.12 26.98 14.15
CA LEU A 478 -1.22 27.98 14.73
C LEU A 478 -1.74 29.40 14.54
N GLU A 479 -2.16 29.74 13.33
CA GLU A 479 -2.56 31.11 13.02
C GLU A 479 -3.91 31.47 13.64
N LEU A 480 -4.85 30.53 13.66
CA LEU A 480 -6.10 30.67 14.40
C LEU A 480 -5.85 30.96 15.88
N PHE A 481 -4.95 30.22 16.51
CA PHE A 481 -4.66 30.43 17.92
C PHE A 481 -3.90 31.74 18.18
N ASN A 482 -2.98 32.14 17.29
CA ASN A 482 -2.31 33.44 17.35
C ASN A 482 -3.31 34.60 17.27
N TYR A 483 -4.43 34.42 16.57
CA TYR A 483 -5.54 35.36 16.55
C TYR A 483 -6.39 35.33 17.84
N ILE A 484 -6.77 34.13 18.30
CA ILE A 484 -7.66 33.96 19.47
C ILE A 484 -7.03 34.53 20.75
N GLN A 485 -5.73 34.27 20.98
CA GLN A 485 -5.04 34.67 22.21
C GLN A 485 -5.17 36.18 22.54
N PRO A 486 -4.77 37.11 21.66
CA PRO A 486 -4.90 38.54 21.92
C PRO A 486 -6.38 38.99 21.94
N ALA A 487 -7.25 38.38 21.13
CA ALA A 487 -8.67 38.72 21.09
C ALA A 487 -9.38 38.41 22.43
N VAL A 488 -9.13 37.21 22.99
CA VAL A 488 -9.66 36.81 24.30
C VAL A 488 -9.03 37.62 25.43
N LYS A 489 -7.71 37.85 25.38
CA LYS A 489 -7.00 38.67 26.38
C LYS A 489 -7.56 40.08 26.47
N LYS A 490 -7.87 40.71 25.32
CA LYS A 490 -8.51 42.04 25.25
C LYS A 490 -9.92 42.02 25.83
N ARG A 491 -10.75 41.03 25.46
CA ARG A 491 -12.15 40.93 25.90
C ARG A 491 -12.31 40.61 27.39
N THR A 492 -11.32 39.95 27.98
CA THR A 492 -11.32 39.54 29.40
C THR A 492 -10.54 40.51 30.29
N ASN A 493 -10.18 41.70 29.82
CA ASN A 493 -9.35 42.67 30.56
C ASN A 493 -8.07 42.04 31.14
N ASN A 494 -7.38 41.21 30.35
CA ASN A 494 -6.19 40.44 30.73
C ASN A 494 -6.38 39.40 31.85
N GLN A 495 -7.63 39.12 32.26
CA GLN A 495 -7.90 38.16 33.34
C GLN A 495 -7.80 36.70 32.89
N GLN A 496 -7.96 36.43 31.60
CA GLN A 496 -7.87 35.09 31.03
C GLN A 496 -6.89 35.07 29.85
N VAL A 497 -6.06 34.03 29.80
CA VAL A 497 -5.07 33.83 28.73
C VAL A 497 -5.25 32.43 28.17
N PRO A 498 -5.72 32.28 26.92
CA PRO A 498 -5.71 31.00 26.23
C PRO A 498 -4.27 30.52 26.10
N GLN A 499 -3.95 29.33 26.59
CA GLN A 499 -2.64 28.75 26.35
C GLN A 499 -2.66 27.91 25.07
N ILE A 500 -1.80 28.26 24.10
CA ILE A 500 -1.50 27.38 22.98
C ILE A 500 -0.61 26.27 23.51
N ASN A 501 -1.14 25.06 23.54
CA ASN A 501 -0.35 23.91 23.91
C ASN A 501 0.73 23.63 22.86
N SER A 502 1.98 23.42 23.27
CA SER A 502 3.10 23.16 22.37
C SER A 502 2.96 21.86 21.57
N GLY A 503 2.04 20.95 21.96
CA GLY A 503 1.78 19.67 21.30
C GLY A 503 0.76 19.71 20.14
N TYR A 504 0.18 20.86 19.80
CA TYR A 504 -0.70 20.94 18.62
C TYR A 504 0.10 20.80 17.32
N PRO A 505 -0.42 20.11 16.30
CA PRO A 505 0.16 20.15 14.96
C PRO A 505 -0.05 21.56 14.39
N LYS A 506 0.93 22.43 14.62
CA LYS A 506 0.88 23.86 14.31
C LYS A 506 0.49 24.14 12.85
N ASN A 507 0.98 23.30 11.94
CA ASN A 507 0.77 23.44 10.50
C ASN A 507 -0.43 22.63 10.00
N LEU A 508 -1.30 22.11 10.87
CA LEU A 508 -2.50 21.42 10.43
C LEU A 508 -3.48 22.44 9.85
N PRO A 509 -3.85 22.32 8.57
CA PRO A 509 -4.86 23.19 7.99
C PRO A 509 -6.26 22.79 8.45
N ILE A 510 -7.01 23.78 8.90
CA ILE A 510 -8.34 23.59 9.48
C ILE A 510 -9.44 24.16 8.60
N MET A 511 -9.14 25.14 7.75
CA MET A 511 -10.11 25.74 6.83
C MET A 511 -9.38 26.39 5.67
N LYS A 512 -9.98 26.36 4.48
CA LYS A 512 -9.61 27.21 3.35
C LYS A 512 -10.71 28.25 3.16
N TYR A 513 -10.39 29.53 3.25
CA TYR A 513 -11.36 30.65 3.28
C TYR A 513 -11.90 31.00 1.89
#